data_AF-A0AAU6CWZ5-F1
#
_entry.id   AF-A0AAU6CWZ5-F1
#
_cell.length_a   1.000
_cell.length_b   1.000
_cell.length_c   1.000
_cell.angle_alpha   90.00
_cell.angle_beta   90.00
_cell.angle_gamma   90.00
#
_symmetry.space_group_name_H-M   'P 1'
#
loop_
_entity.id
_entity.type
_entity.pdbx_description
1 polymer ?
#
loop_
_entity_poly.entity_id
_entity_poly.type
_entity_poly.pdbx_seq_one_letter_code
_entity_poly.pdbx_strand_id
1 'polypeptide(L)'
;MTATATSGTAIAPDLSTGEEQRRTTVRARSVHTWTISTTSGYTATGYLPSWAENDPSDANLPLKLLTTRIADISHRRFFEGKKMLVVAPDAKGVAEEEHVLRGSIDCNPYADDPRARVPVFNIQLYPDYWLLGLDPEQVGEVAAQLRAQAELFDDTVRPALIDARDDWQKNHTQFVGH
;
A
#
# COMPACT_ATOMS: atom_id res chain seq x y z
N MET A 1 -77.97 -6.49 37.92
CA MET A 1 -77.37 -5.37 38.68
C MET A 1 -75.88 -5.37 38.36
N THR A 2 -75.43 -4.52 37.43
CA THR A 2 -74.73 -3.23 37.72
C THR A 2 -73.46 -3.46 38.56
N ALA A 3 -72.28 -2.94 38.27
CA ALA A 3 -71.80 -1.97 37.28
C ALA A 3 -70.25 -1.82 37.46
N THR A 4 -69.55 -1.50 36.37
CA THR A 4 -68.45 -0.49 36.24
C THR A 4 -67.28 -0.56 37.25
N ALA A 5 -66.08 -1.00 36.84
CA ALA A 5 -64.99 -0.27 36.15
C ALA A 5 -64.41 0.93 36.91
N THR A 6 -63.07 0.99 37.04
CA THR A 6 -62.18 2.13 36.69
C THR A 6 -60.86 2.03 37.49
N SER A 7 -59.72 2.07 36.78
CA SER A 7 -58.43 2.72 37.12
C SER A 7 -57.34 2.06 36.27
N GLY A 8 -56.44 2.75 35.57
CA GLY A 8 -56.18 4.17 35.43
C GLY A 8 -55.14 4.31 34.30
N THR A 9 -55.31 5.35 33.51
CA THR A 9 -54.49 5.75 32.37
C THR A 9 -53.03 5.97 32.77
N ALA A 10 -52.09 5.31 32.08
CA ALA A 10 -50.67 5.66 32.14
C ALA A 10 -50.39 6.86 31.23
N ILE A 11 -49.73 7.87 31.80
CA ILE A 11 -49.21 9.06 31.15
C ILE A 11 -47.90 8.71 30.43
N ALA A 12 -47.71 9.28 29.24
CA ALA A 12 -46.56 9.14 28.35
C ALA A 12 -45.22 9.57 28.98
N PRO A 13 -44.11 9.30 28.29
CA PRO A 13 -43.43 10.47 27.74
C PRO A 13 -43.12 10.36 26.24
N ASP A 14 -43.47 11.46 25.58
CA ASP A 14 -42.93 11.98 24.35
C ASP A 14 -41.38 11.94 24.37
N LEU A 15 -40.80 11.17 23.45
CA LEU A 15 -39.36 11.14 23.16
C LEU A 15 -39.11 11.69 21.75
N SER A 16 -39.51 12.94 21.52
CA SER A 16 -38.86 13.80 20.54
C SER A 16 -37.56 14.37 21.14
N THR A 17 -36.42 13.69 20.95
CA THR A 17 -35.09 14.32 20.94
C THR A 17 -34.02 13.34 20.48
N GLY A 18 -33.33 13.62 19.37
CA GLY A 18 -31.97 13.09 19.15
C GLY A 18 -31.59 12.51 17.78
N GLU A 19 -32.32 12.74 16.69
CA GLU A 19 -31.88 12.28 15.34
C GLU A 19 -31.10 13.33 14.54
N GLU A 20 -30.60 14.39 15.19
CA GLU A 20 -29.78 15.40 14.54
C GLU A 20 -28.35 15.33 15.07
N GLN A 21 -27.47 14.68 14.30
CA GLN A 21 -25.98 14.72 14.31
C GLN A 21 -25.29 13.35 14.32
N ARG A 22 -25.59 12.51 13.33
CA ARG A 22 -24.56 11.67 12.71
C ARG A 22 -24.37 12.08 11.26
N ARG A 23 -24.01 13.35 11.06
CA ARG A 23 -23.37 13.77 9.82
C ARG A 23 -21.97 13.16 9.86
N THR A 24 -21.83 11.95 9.31
CA THR A 24 -20.56 11.29 9.08
C THR A 24 -19.74 12.22 8.20
N THR A 25 -18.86 13.01 8.81
CA THR A 25 -17.90 13.81 8.06
C THR A 25 -16.98 12.81 7.39
N VAL A 26 -17.28 12.49 6.13
CA VAL A 26 -16.30 11.90 5.22
C VAL A 26 -15.16 12.91 5.19
N ARG A 27 -14.11 12.67 5.99
CA ARG A 27 -12.86 13.43 5.88
C ARG A 27 -12.45 13.29 4.42
N ALA A 28 -12.51 14.38 3.67
CA ALA A 28 -11.88 14.43 2.36
C ALA A 28 -10.44 13.94 2.56
N ARG A 29 -10.04 12.85 1.89
CA ARG A 29 -8.65 12.40 1.87
C ARG A 29 -7.84 13.59 1.37
N SER A 30 -7.02 14.19 2.24
CA SER A 30 -6.08 15.22 1.83
C SER A 30 -5.10 14.56 0.84
N VAL A 31 -4.95 15.18 -0.33
CA VAL A 31 -3.88 14.85 -1.27
C VAL A 31 -2.58 15.20 -0.56
N HIS A 32 -1.66 14.23 -0.40
CA HIS A 32 -0.37 14.46 0.22
C HIS A 32 0.63 14.88 -0.86
N THR A 33 1.62 15.68 -0.48
CA THR A 33 2.65 16.18 -1.40
C THR A 33 4.03 16.01 -0.78
N TRP A 34 5.01 15.67 -1.60
CA TRP A 34 6.41 15.77 -1.21
C TRP A 34 6.96 17.15 -1.60
N THR A 35 7.99 17.60 -0.90
CA THR A 35 8.68 18.88 -1.14
C THR A 35 10.19 18.71 -1.04
N ILE A 36 10.92 19.09 -2.08
CA ILE A 36 12.38 19.20 -2.08
C ILE A 36 12.74 20.69 -2.10
N SER A 37 13.54 21.14 -1.13
CA SER A 37 14.04 22.53 -1.06
C SER A 37 15.56 22.58 -1.24
N THR A 38 16.03 23.61 -1.95
CA THR A 38 17.44 23.81 -2.25
C THR A 38 18.09 24.86 -1.36
N THR A 39 19.41 24.80 -1.21
CA THR A 39 20.19 25.82 -0.48
C THR A 39 20.07 27.23 -1.06
N SER A 40 19.67 27.34 -2.33
CA SER A 40 19.43 28.59 -3.05
C SER A 40 17.99 29.12 -2.92
N GLY A 41 17.12 28.44 -2.18
CA GLY A 41 15.73 28.85 -1.96
C GLY A 41 14.72 28.37 -3.01
N TYR A 42 15.13 27.63 -4.04
CA TYR A 42 14.19 26.95 -4.95
C TYR A 42 13.53 25.77 -4.26
N THR A 43 12.27 25.53 -4.62
CA THR A 43 11.48 24.38 -4.16
C THR A 43 10.90 23.62 -5.36
N ALA A 44 10.86 22.30 -5.23
CA ALA A 44 10.12 21.42 -6.12
C ALA A 44 9.11 20.64 -5.28
N THR A 45 7.89 20.48 -5.79
CA THR A 45 6.83 19.73 -5.11
C THR A 45 6.18 18.77 -6.08
N GLY A 46 5.58 17.72 -5.54
CA GLY A 46 4.79 16.80 -6.33
C GLY A 46 3.90 15.91 -5.49
N TYR A 47 3.12 15.08 -6.16
CA TYR A 47 2.18 14.19 -5.50
C TYR A 47 2.90 13.12 -4.67
N LEU A 48 2.51 12.95 -3.41
CA LEU A 48 2.88 11.82 -2.57
C LEU A 48 1.66 10.90 -2.42
N PRO A 49 1.66 9.73 -3.07
CA PRO A 49 0.55 8.80 -2.93
C PRO A 49 0.42 8.29 -1.49
N SER A 50 -0.81 8.13 -1.01
CA SER A 50 -1.05 7.67 0.38
C SER A 50 -0.64 6.22 0.63
N TRP A 51 -0.47 5.44 -0.44
CA TRP A 51 0.03 4.07 -0.37
C TRP A 51 1.57 4.00 -0.33
N ALA A 52 2.28 5.08 -0.63
CA ALA A 52 3.73 5.09 -0.63
C ALA A 52 4.26 5.07 0.81
N GLU A 53 5.20 4.18 1.09
CA GLU A 53 5.82 4.04 2.42
C GLU A 53 6.95 5.06 2.65
N ASN A 54 7.51 5.61 1.56
CA ASN A 54 8.61 6.56 1.62
C ASN A 54 8.17 7.94 1.10
N ASP A 55 8.48 8.98 1.88
CA ASP A 55 8.38 10.37 1.47
C ASP A 55 9.73 10.83 0.89
N PRO A 56 9.81 11.23 -0.39
CA PRO A 56 11.04 11.70 -1.00
C PRO A 56 11.41 13.14 -0.64
N SER A 57 10.63 13.82 0.20
CA SER A 57 10.91 15.18 0.66
C SER A 57 12.32 15.34 1.21
N ASP A 58 12.95 16.46 0.90
CA ASP A 58 14.33 16.74 1.30
C ASP A 58 14.56 18.24 1.44
N ALA A 59 15.55 18.64 2.24
CA ALA A 59 15.85 20.04 2.50
C ALA A 59 17.34 20.35 2.35
N ASN A 60 17.62 21.59 1.95
CA ASN A 60 18.98 22.09 1.75
C ASN A 60 19.77 21.29 0.69
N LEU A 61 19.09 20.80 -0.34
CA LEU A 61 19.76 20.13 -1.45
C LEU A 61 20.54 21.17 -2.29
N PRO A 62 21.81 20.94 -2.63
CA PRO A 62 22.50 21.79 -3.59
C PRO A 62 21.73 21.86 -4.91
N LEU A 63 21.52 23.06 -5.46
CA LEU A 63 20.69 23.25 -6.67
C LEU A 63 21.07 22.32 -7.83
N LYS A 64 22.38 22.08 -8.02
CA LYS A 64 22.91 21.18 -9.06
C LYS A 64 22.47 19.71 -8.93
N LEU A 65 21.99 19.29 -7.77
CA LEU A 65 21.50 17.94 -7.51
C LEU A 65 19.98 17.82 -7.62
N LEU A 66 19.26 18.94 -7.78
CA LEU A 66 17.79 18.94 -7.77
C LEU A 66 17.21 18.03 -8.85
N THR A 67 17.70 18.14 -10.09
CA THR A 67 17.20 17.31 -11.20
C THR A 67 17.47 15.82 -10.97
N THR A 68 18.66 15.46 -10.49
CA THR A 68 18.99 14.06 -10.15
C THR A 68 18.09 13.55 -9.04
N ARG A 69 17.89 14.33 -7.97
CA ARG A 69 17.04 13.95 -6.86
C ARG A 69 15.59 13.72 -7.29
N ILE A 70 15.06 14.59 -8.17
CA ILE A 70 13.71 14.43 -8.74
C ILE A 70 13.64 13.17 -9.61
N ALA A 71 14.65 12.91 -10.46
CA ALA A 71 14.70 11.71 -11.30
C ALA A 71 14.72 10.41 -10.47
N ASP A 72 15.32 10.44 -9.28
CA ASP A 72 15.41 9.31 -8.35
C ASP A 72 14.14 9.11 -7.49
N ILE A 73 13.10 9.93 -7.67
CA ILE A 73 11.84 9.75 -6.92
C ILE A 73 11.18 8.43 -7.32
N SER A 74 10.98 7.58 -6.32
CA SER A 74 10.34 6.28 -6.42
C SER A 74 9.36 6.13 -5.26
N HIS A 75 8.08 5.97 -5.57
CA HIS A 75 7.05 5.66 -4.60
C HIS A 75 6.90 4.14 -4.52
N ARG A 76 7.02 3.58 -3.31
CA ARG A 76 6.99 2.12 -3.12
C ARG A 76 6.07 1.71 -1.98
N ARG A 77 5.47 0.55 -2.13
CA ARG A 77 4.79 -0.19 -1.06
C ARG A 77 5.20 -1.64 -1.13
N PHE A 78 5.67 -2.20 -0.03
CA PHE A 78 6.18 -3.57 0.02
C PHE A 78 5.09 -4.56 0.43
N PHE A 79 5.21 -5.77 -0.10
CA PHE A 79 4.39 -6.93 0.23
C PHE A 79 5.31 -8.09 0.53
N GLU A 80 5.36 -8.45 1.81
CA GLU A 80 6.15 -9.59 2.25
C GLU A 80 5.60 -10.88 1.61
N GLY A 81 6.49 -11.66 1.00
CA GLY A 81 6.17 -12.98 0.48
C GLY A 81 6.09 -14.04 1.59
N LYS A 82 5.91 -15.30 1.22
CA LYS A 82 6.04 -16.43 2.17
C LYS A 82 7.50 -16.74 2.43
N LYS A 83 7.83 -17.01 3.70
CA LYS A 83 9.16 -17.51 4.08
C LYS A 83 9.28 -18.98 3.71
N MET A 84 10.37 -19.34 3.04
CA MET A 84 10.73 -20.72 2.71
C MET A 84 12.19 -20.96 3.09
N LEU A 85 12.51 -22.21 3.41
CA LEU A 85 13.88 -22.62 3.70
C LEU A 85 14.63 -22.87 2.38
N VAL A 86 15.52 -21.95 2.00
CA VAL A 86 16.25 -21.98 0.73
C VAL A 86 17.75 -22.18 0.96
N VAL A 87 18.46 -22.70 -0.04
CA VAL A 87 19.92 -22.86 -0.01
C VAL A 87 20.54 -21.97 -1.10
N ALA A 88 21.38 -21.02 -0.69
CA ALA A 88 22.16 -20.22 -1.63
C ALA A 88 23.28 -21.08 -2.28
N PRO A 89 23.68 -20.81 -3.53
CA PRO A 89 24.70 -21.59 -4.24
C PRO A 89 26.03 -21.72 -3.48
N ASP A 90 26.41 -20.68 -2.75
CA ASP A 90 27.68 -20.58 -2.03
C ASP A 90 27.58 -21.01 -0.55
N ALA A 91 26.37 -21.30 -0.05
CA ALA A 91 26.12 -21.63 1.34
C ALA A 91 26.59 -23.03 1.77
N LYS A 92 27.23 -23.81 0.90
CA LYS A 92 27.75 -25.17 1.17
C LYS A 92 26.70 -26.10 1.81
N GLY A 93 25.43 -25.95 1.43
CA GLY A 93 24.32 -26.76 1.94
C GLY A 93 23.69 -26.24 3.25
N VAL A 94 24.11 -25.09 3.76
CA VAL A 94 23.40 -24.42 4.86
C VAL A 94 22.15 -23.75 4.30
N ALA A 95 21.01 -24.11 4.87
CA ALA A 95 19.72 -23.55 4.47
C ALA A 95 19.34 -22.36 5.37
N GLU A 96 18.70 -21.35 4.78
CA GLU A 96 18.27 -20.12 5.44
C GLU A 96 16.79 -19.82 5.13
N GLU A 97 16.09 -19.18 6.08
CA GLU A 97 14.72 -18.73 5.82
C GLU A 97 14.74 -17.41 5.05
N GLU A 98 14.17 -17.41 3.85
CA GLU A 98 14.06 -16.21 3.02
C GLU A 98 12.64 -16.01 2.50
N HIS A 99 12.24 -14.75 2.27
CA HIS A 99 10.96 -14.45 1.64
C HIS A 99 11.02 -14.74 0.14
N VAL A 100 10.37 -15.83 -0.27
CA VAL A 100 10.26 -16.20 -1.68
C VAL A 100 9.08 -15.46 -2.32
N LEU A 101 9.30 -14.92 -3.53
CA LEU A 101 8.30 -14.16 -4.30
C LEU A 101 7.77 -12.90 -3.59
N ARG A 102 8.59 -12.26 -2.74
CA ARG A 102 8.26 -10.92 -2.22
C ARG A 102 8.11 -9.92 -3.36
N GLY A 103 7.33 -8.87 -3.14
CA GLY A 103 7.11 -7.87 -4.18
C GLY A 103 6.84 -6.48 -3.65
N SER A 104 6.77 -5.53 -4.58
CA SER A 104 6.41 -4.15 -4.27
C SER A 104 5.57 -3.54 -5.37
N ILE A 105 4.64 -2.66 -4.98
CA ILE A 105 4.07 -1.70 -5.92
C ILE A 105 5.05 -0.54 -6.02
N ASP A 106 5.55 -0.30 -7.22
CA ASP A 106 6.48 0.79 -7.50
C ASP A 106 5.88 1.76 -8.51
N CYS A 107 6.18 3.05 -8.34
CA CYS A 107 5.94 4.08 -9.35
C CYS A 107 7.12 5.05 -9.38
N ASN A 108 7.73 5.21 -10.54
CA ASN A 108 8.86 6.09 -10.80
C ASN A 108 8.38 7.19 -11.77
N PRO A 109 7.85 8.33 -11.28
CA PRO A 109 7.11 9.29 -12.10
C PRO A 109 7.96 9.91 -13.23
N TYR A 110 9.28 9.91 -13.04
CA TYR A 110 10.26 10.52 -13.93
C TYR A 110 11.15 9.51 -14.66
N ALA A 111 10.85 8.20 -14.58
CA ALA A 111 11.62 7.18 -15.29
C ALA A 111 11.56 7.36 -16.82
N ASP A 112 12.62 6.99 -17.54
CA ASP A 112 12.62 7.04 -19.00
C ASP A 112 11.57 6.12 -19.62
N ASP A 113 11.40 4.92 -19.06
CA ASP A 113 10.34 3.98 -19.47
C ASP A 113 8.96 4.49 -19.01
N PRO A 114 8.04 4.84 -19.93
CA PRO A 114 6.70 5.28 -19.57
C PRO A 114 5.90 4.26 -18.76
N ARG A 115 6.23 2.96 -18.86
CA ARG A 115 5.53 1.90 -18.11
C ARG A 115 5.82 1.97 -16.60
N ALA A 116 6.99 2.50 -16.21
CA ALA A 116 7.35 2.68 -14.82
C ALA A 116 6.76 3.96 -14.19
N ARG A 117 6.21 4.87 -15.01
CA ARG A 117 5.57 6.13 -14.56
C ARG A 117 4.16 5.96 -14.02
N VAL A 118 3.66 4.74 -13.99
CA VAL A 118 2.39 4.36 -13.36
C VAL A 118 2.66 3.24 -12.37
N PRO A 119 1.83 3.09 -11.31
CA PRO A 119 2.00 2.00 -10.36
C PRO A 119 1.96 0.63 -11.05
N VAL A 120 3.01 -0.14 -10.81
CA VAL A 120 3.19 -1.53 -11.28
C VAL A 120 3.62 -2.40 -10.12
N PHE A 121 3.27 -3.68 -10.15
CA PHE A 121 3.74 -4.64 -9.16
C PHE A 121 4.96 -5.39 -9.70
N ASN A 122 6.06 -5.33 -8.95
CA ASN A 122 7.29 -6.07 -9.23
C ASN A 122 7.38 -7.25 -8.26
N ILE A 123 7.77 -8.42 -8.79
CA ILE A 123 8.03 -9.62 -8.00
C ILE A 123 9.54 -9.86 -8.02
N GLN A 124 10.14 -9.96 -6.84
CA GLN A 124 11.53 -10.36 -6.73
C GLN A 124 11.62 -11.88 -6.86
N LEU A 125 12.30 -12.31 -7.92
CA LEU A 125 12.79 -13.66 -8.07
C LEU A 125 14.22 -13.69 -7.50
N TYR A 126 14.52 -14.59 -6.58
CA TYR A 126 15.88 -14.82 -6.13
C TYR A 126 16.55 -15.80 -7.10
N PRO A 127 17.43 -15.33 -8.01
CA PRO A 127 18.17 -16.25 -8.86
C PRO A 127 19.08 -17.14 -8.01
N ASP A 128 19.29 -18.36 -8.50
CA ASP A 128 20.27 -19.32 -7.98
C ASP A 128 19.96 -20.01 -6.64
N TYR A 129 18.85 -19.71 -5.97
CA TYR A 129 18.43 -20.45 -4.77
C TYR A 129 17.70 -21.76 -5.11
N TRP A 130 18.04 -22.83 -4.39
CA TRP A 130 17.41 -24.14 -4.55
C TRP A 130 16.75 -24.60 -3.24
N LEU A 131 15.60 -25.26 -3.38
CA LEU A 131 15.03 -26.10 -2.34
C LEU A 131 15.59 -27.51 -2.55
N LEU A 132 16.43 -28.00 -1.63
CA LEU A 132 17.14 -29.26 -1.76
C LEU A 132 16.64 -30.29 -0.74
N GLY A 133 16.67 -31.57 -1.13
CA GLY A 133 16.42 -32.67 -0.19
C GLY A 133 14.97 -32.80 0.31
N LEU A 134 14.00 -32.30 -0.44
CA LEU A 134 12.58 -32.37 -0.06
C LEU A 134 12.07 -33.82 -0.05
N ASP A 135 11.48 -34.23 1.06
CA ASP A 135 10.64 -35.43 1.14
C ASP A 135 9.20 -35.17 0.65
N PRO A 136 8.34 -36.20 0.53
CA PRO A 136 6.96 -35.99 0.04
C PRO A 136 6.10 -35.05 0.88
N GLU A 137 6.30 -34.99 2.19
CA GLU A 137 5.57 -34.09 3.08
C GLU A 137 6.01 -32.64 2.83
N GLN A 138 7.32 -32.43 2.74
CA GLN A 138 7.93 -31.12 2.46
C GLN A 138 7.57 -30.59 1.06
N VAL A 139 7.44 -31.46 0.06
CA VAL A 139 6.87 -31.06 -1.25
C VAL A 139 5.43 -30.55 -1.09
N GLY A 140 4.64 -31.21 -0.23
CA GLY A 140 3.30 -30.77 0.13
C GLY A 140 3.27 -29.40 0.80
N GLU A 141 4.20 -29.14 1.72
CA GLU A 141 4.36 -27.84 2.39
C GLU A 141 4.72 -26.72 1.41
N VAL A 142 5.70 -26.95 0.52
CA VAL A 142 6.07 -25.97 -0.52
C VAL A 142 4.87 -25.66 -1.42
N ALA A 143 4.14 -26.68 -1.85
CA ALA A 143 2.94 -26.48 -2.66
C ALA A 143 1.85 -25.68 -1.91
N ALA A 144 1.68 -25.90 -0.60
CA ALA A 144 0.77 -25.11 0.22
C ALA A 144 1.22 -23.66 0.34
N GLN A 145 2.51 -23.39 0.52
CA GLN A 145 3.04 -22.03 0.59
C GLN A 145 2.90 -21.29 -0.74
N LEU A 146 3.12 -21.96 -1.87
CA LEU A 146 2.90 -21.38 -3.20
C LEU A 146 1.43 -21.02 -3.44
N ARG A 147 0.49 -21.87 -2.99
CA ARG A 147 -0.95 -21.55 -3.03
C ARG A 147 -1.28 -20.34 -2.16
N ALA A 148 -0.78 -20.31 -0.92
CA ALA A 148 -0.97 -19.18 -0.02
C ALA A 148 -0.33 -17.88 -0.54
N GLN A 149 0.72 -17.97 -1.35
CA GLN A 149 1.32 -16.83 -2.05
C GLN A 149 0.43 -16.36 -3.21
N ALA A 150 -0.17 -17.28 -3.96
CA ALA A 150 -1.14 -16.94 -5.00
C ALA A 150 -2.38 -16.26 -4.41
N GLU A 151 -2.92 -16.77 -3.30
CA GLU A 151 -4.01 -16.16 -2.54
C GLU A 151 -3.64 -14.74 -2.06
N LEU A 152 -2.42 -14.52 -1.57
CA LEU A 152 -1.94 -13.18 -1.22
C LEU A 152 -1.96 -12.23 -2.43
N PHE A 153 -1.58 -12.72 -3.61
CA PHE A 153 -1.60 -11.92 -4.84
C PHE A 153 -3.03 -11.54 -5.24
N ASP A 154 -3.96 -12.49 -5.17
CA ASP A 154 -5.35 -12.26 -5.57
C ASP A 154 -6.13 -11.40 -4.57
N ASP A 155 -6.00 -11.70 -3.27
CA ASP A 155 -6.84 -11.10 -2.25
C ASP A 155 -6.31 -9.75 -1.74
N THR A 156 -4.99 -9.53 -1.83
CA THR A 156 -4.35 -8.35 -1.24
C THR A 156 -3.63 -7.50 -2.28
N VAL A 157 -2.69 -8.09 -3.03
CA VAL A 157 -1.83 -7.30 -3.92
C VAL A 157 -2.61 -6.73 -5.09
N ARG A 158 -3.41 -7.54 -5.77
CA ARG A 158 -4.15 -7.12 -6.96
C ARG A 158 -5.15 -6.00 -6.65
N PRO A 159 -5.99 -6.07 -5.59
CA PRO A 159 -6.81 -4.93 -5.17
C PRO A 159 -5.99 -3.70 -4.84
N ALA A 160 -4.90 -3.84 -4.08
CA ALA A 160 -4.04 -2.72 -3.72
C ALA A 160 -3.40 -2.04 -4.95
N LEU A 161 -3.03 -2.81 -5.97
CA LEU A 161 -2.50 -2.28 -7.23
C LEU A 161 -3.57 -1.53 -8.03
N ILE A 162 -4.80 -2.04 -8.07
CA ILE A 162 -5.93 -1.34 -8.71
C ILE A 162 -6.15 0.00 -8.01
N ASP A 163 -6.28 0.00 -6.67
CA ASP A 163 -6.46 1.21 -5.87
C ASP A 163 -5.32 2.22 -6.09
N ALA A 164 -4.06 1.74 -6.12
CA ALA A 164 -2.90 2.59 -6.35
C ALA A 164 -2.94 3.26 -7.73
N ARG A 165 -3.37 2.53 -8.77
CA ARG A 165 -3.49 3.07 -10.14
C ARG A 165 -4.63 4.09 -10.24
N ASP A 166 -5.77 3.82 -9.63
CA ASP A 166 -6.91 4.75 -9.60
C ASP A 166 -6.54 6.05 -8.85
N ASP A 167 -5.89 5.92 -7.70
CA ASP A 167 -5.36 7.04 -6.91
C ASP A 167 -4.34 7.86 -7.70
N TRP A 168 -3.38 7.18 -8.35
CA TRP A 168 -2.39 7.83 -9.21
C TRP A 168 -3.08 8.61 -10.33
N GLN A 169 -3.92 7.95 -11.14
CA GLN A 169 -4.61 8.56 -12.28
C GLN A 169 -5.41 9.80 -11.87
N LYS A 170 -6.04 9.78 -10.69
CA LYS A 170 -6.86 10.90 -10.19
C LYS A 170 -6.03 12.11 -9.76
N ASN A 171 -4.87 11.90 -9.13
CA ASN A 171 -4.18 12.94 -8.38
C ASN A 171 -2.87 13.41 -9.00
N HIS A 172 -2.10 12.54 -9.70
CA HIS A 172 -0.73 12.87 -10.09
C HIS A 172 -0.62 14.00 -11.11
N THR A 173 -1.57 14.07 -12.06
CA THR A 173 -1.58 15.07 -13.14
C THR A 173 -1.75 16.50 -12.62
N GLN A 174 -2.29 16.68 -11.41
CA GLN A 174 -2.45 17.98 -10.77
C GLN A 174 -1.11 18.62 -10.39
N PHE A 175 -0.02 17.84 -10.42
CA PHE A 175 1.34 18.27 -10.09
C PHE A 175 2.27 18.24 -11.30
N VAL A 176 1.76 17.86 -12.47
CA VAL A 176 2.50 17.90 -13.74
C VAL A 176 2.17 19.23 -14.43
N GLY A 177 2.68 20.35 -13.89
CA GLY A 177 2.49 21.65 -14.50
C GLY A 177 2.91 22.84 -13.65
N HIS A 178 4.10 23.37 -13.90
CA HIS A 178 4.41 24.79 -14.20
C HIS A 178 5.89 24.94 -14.59
#